data_AF-A0A4V6PFV0-F1
#
_entry.id   AF-A0A4V6PFV0-F1
#
_cell.length_a   1.000
_cell.length_b   1.000
_cell.length_c   1.000
_cell.angle_alpha   90.00
_cell.angle_beta   90.00
_cell.angle_gamma   90.00
#
_symmetry.space_group_name_H-M   'P 1'
#
loop_
_entity.id
_entity.type
_entity.pdbx_description
1 polymer ?
#
loop_
_entity_poly.entity_id
_entity_poly.type
_entity_poly.pdbx_seq_one_letter_code
_entity_poly.pdbx_strand_id
1 'polypeptide(L)'
;GREVLSWVPGEVPRRPLDGHVVSDEVLKGVGRLLRRYHDAVESYEAPAGAPWDGVTSNLDGEPEVIGHCDVTPENVVFRGGVPVALIDFDLARPTTRLFDVVTALRHWGPIADPADRDAVLYRVDVGRRLRIFCDAYGLDAVGRREVLPAARVRFERSYRAMRLRAESGGSWGRIWRDGAGQRIRRAQDWLERHWDELDARLC
;
A
#
# COMPACT_ATOMS: atom_id res chain seq x y z
N GLY A 1 8.49 -22.45 -14.69
CA GLY A 1 8.54 -21.73 -15.98
C GLY A 1 9.71 -20.77 -15.97
N ARG A 2 10.10 -20.23 -17.13
CA ARG A 2 11.08 -19.13 -17.22
C ARG A 2 10.31 -17.82 -17.24
N GLU A 3 10.59 -16.93 -16.31
CA GLU A 3 10.08 -15.56 -16.35
C GLU A 3 10.90 -14.74 -17.36
N VAL A 4 10.21 -14.04 -18.26
CA VAL A 4 10.82 -13.16 -19.25
C VAL A 4 10.16 -11.80 -19.14
N LEU A 5 10.89 -10.82 -18.63
CA LEU A 5 10.43 -9.46 -18.42
C LEU A 5 11.05 -8.49 -19.43
N SER A 6 10.32 -7.44 -19.76
CA SER A 6 10.84 -6.31 -20.53
C SER A 6 11.28 -5.19 -19.59
N TRP A 7 12.39 -4.53 -19.92
CA TRP A 7 12.88 -3.39 -19.15
C TRP A 7 11.97 -2.17 -19.30
N VAL A 8 11.65 -1.51 -18.18
CA VAL A 8 10.94 -0.23 -18.16
C VAL A 8 11.96 0.89 -17.89
N PRO A 9 12.25 1.77 -18.87
CA PRO A 9 13.19 2.86 -18.65
C PRO A 9 12.70 3.86 -17.61
N GLY A 10 13.50 4.08 -16.58
CA GLY A 10 13.23 5.04 -15.51
C GLY A 10 14.11 4.82 -14.29
N GLU A 11 13.78 5.52 -13.21
CA GLU A 11 14.47 5.50 -11.92
C GLU A 11 13.56 4.92 -10.85
N VAL A 12 14.15 4.23 -9.88
CA VAL A 12 13.44 3.69 -8.71
C VAL A 12 13.97 4.38 -7.47
N PRO A 13 13.11 4.96 -6.62
CA PRO A 13 13.49 5.54 -5.34
C PRO A 13 14.32 4.59 -4.48
N ARG A 14 15.29 5.14 -3.75
CA ARG A 14 16.07 4.40 -2.76
C ARG A 14 15.96 5.09 -1.42
N ARG A 15 16.04 4.33 -0.32
CA ARG A 15 16.11 4.89 1.02
C ARG A 15 17.54 5.34 1.36
N PRO A 16 17.72 6.47 2.06
CA PRO A 16 16.68 7.42 2.51
C PRO A 16 16.00 8.14 1.34
N LEU A 17 14.67 8.28 1.39
CA LEU A 17 13.90 8.88 0.29
C LEU A 17 14.20 10.37 0.15
N ASP A 18 14.30 10.83 -1.10
CA ASP A 18 14.39 12.25 -1.41
C ASP A 18 13.03 12.95 -1.28
N GLY A 19 13.07 14.24 -0.91
CA GLY A 19 11.84 15.04 -0.71
C GLY A 19 10.94 15.13 -1.96
N HIS A 20 11.52 15.07 -3.16
CA HIS A 20 10.75 15.11 -4.40
C HIS A 20 9.86 13.86 -4.58
N VAL A 21 10.33 12.68 -4.12
CA VAL A 21 9.60 11.40 -4.20
C VAL A 21 8.31 11.46 -3.39
N VAL A 22 8.31 12.21 -2.29
CA VAL A 22 7.13 12.30 -1.40
C VAL A 22 6.29 13.55 -1.65
N SER A 23 6.55 14.30 -2.72
CA SER A 23 5.76 15.49 -3.07
C SER A 23 4.29 15.18 -3.33
N ASP A 24 3.43 16.19 -3.23
CA ASP A 24 1.99 16.04 -3.48
C ASP A 24 1.71 15.67 -4.95
N GLU A 25 2.53 16.12 -5.90
CA GLU A 25 2.38 15.74 -7.31
C GLU A 25 2.74 14.28 -7.56
N VAL A 26 3.80 13.78 -6.93
CA VAL A 26 4.09 12.34 -6.97
C VAL A 26 2.98 11.54 -6.32
N LEU A 27 2.46 11.99 -5.16
CA LEU A 27 1.36 11.31 -4.47
C LEU A 27 0.11 11.20 -5.35
N LYS A 28 -0.25 12.27 -6.08
CA LYS A 28 -1.32 12.23 -7.08
C LYS A 28 -0.99 11.28 -8.23
N GLY A 29 0.25 11.31 -8.70
CA GLY A 29 0.74 10.43 -9.77
C GLY A 29 0.60 8.95 -9.41
N VAL A 30 0.97 8.55 -8.19
CA VAL A 30 0.83 7.17 -7.71
C VAL A 30 -0.66 6.79 -7.60
N GLY A 31 -1.52 7.66 -7.06
CA GLY A 31 -2.96 7.41 -6.99
C GLY A 31 -3.58 7.14 -8.37
N ARG A 32 -3.22 7.96 -9.38
CA ARG A 32 -3.65 7.76 -10.77
C ARG A 32 -3.06 6.50 -11.40
N LEU A 33 -1.79 6.20 -11.12
CA LEU A 33 -1.12 5.01 -11.63
C LEU A 33 -1.77 3.73 -11.09
N LEU A 34 -2.08 3.69 -9.79
CA LEU A 34 -2.79 2.57 -9.18
C LEU A 34 -4.20 2.42 -9.74
N ARG A 35 -4.93 3.52 -9.94
CA ARG A 35 -6.25 3.48 -10.59
C ARG A 35 -6.17 2.90 -11.99
N ARG A 36 -5.24 3.38 -12.82
CA ARG A 36 -5.01 2.86 -14.17
C ARG A 36 -4.66 1.37 -14.17
N TYR A 37 -3.87 0.93 -13.19
CA TYR A 37 -3.57 -0.49 -13.02
C TYR A 37 -4.84 -1.28 -12.73
N HIS A 38 -5.63 -0.88 -11.73
CA HIS A 38 -6.89 -1.56 -11.40
C HIS A 38 -7.88 -1.60 -12.56
N ASP A 39 -8.01 -0.51 -13.33
CA ASP A 39 -8.87 -0.48 -14.51
C ASP A 39 -8.36 -1.44 -15.60
N ALA A 40 -7.03 -1.57 -15.77
CA ALA A 40 -6.43 -2.48 -16.74
C ALA A 40 -6.59 -3.97 -16.37
N VAL A 41 -6.71 -4.30 -15.08
CA VAL A 41 -6.84 -5.69 -14.60
C VAL A 41 -8.26 -6.06 -14.19
N GLU A 42 -9.25 -5.16 -14.35
CA GLU A 42 -10.64 -5.41 -13.96
C GLU A 42 -11.24 -6.64 -14.66
N SER A 43 -10.92 -6.84 -15.94
CA SER A 43 -11.39 -7.99 -16.72
C SER A 43 -10.45 -9.19 -16.66
N TYR A 44 -9.39 -9.15 -15.83
CA TYR A 44 -8.44 -10.24 -15.74
C TYR A 44 -8.98 -11.33 -14.81
N GLU A 45 -9.23 -12.51 -15.38
CA GLU A 45 -9.62 -13.69 -14.62
C GLU A 45 -8.38 -14.52 -14.31
N ALA A 46 -8.08 -14.68 -13.01
CA ALA A 46 -7.02 -15.56 -12.57
C ALA A 46 -7.34 -17.02 -12.94
N PRO A 47 -6.37 -17.80 -13.45
CA PRO A 47 -6.57 -19.21 -13.71
C PRO A 47 -7.08 -19.96 -12.48
N ALA A 48 -8.02 -20.89 -12.70
CA ALA A 48 -8.49 -21.77 -11.63
C ALA A 48 -7.30 -22.52 -11.00
N GLY A 49 -7.21 -22.50 -9.67
CA GLY A 49 -6.10 -23.11 -8.94
C GLY A 49 -4.79 -22.32 -8.97
N ALA A 50 -4.81 -21.05 -9.38
CA ALA A 50 -3.68 -20.16 -9.21
C ALA A 50 -3.22 -20.19 -7.73
N PRO A 51 -1.90 -20.32 -7.47
CA PRO A 51 -1.36 -20.60 -6.14
C PRO A 51 -1.26 -19.32 -5.30
N TRP A 52 -2.38 -18.61 -5.16
CA TRP A 52 -2.44 -17.43 -4.29
C TRP A 52 -2.10 -17.84 -2.86
N ASP A 53 -1.28 -17.03 -2.19
CA ASP A 53 -0.99 -17.24 -0.77
C ASP A 53 -2.31 -17.24 0.01
N GLY A 54 -2.55 -18.27 0.82
CA GLY A 54 -3.73 -18.35 1.68
C GLY A 54 -3.60 -17.47 2.94
N VAL A 55 -2.38 -17.08 3.30
CA VAL A 55 -2.09 -16.23 4.46
C VAL A 55 -2.02 -14.77 4.02
N THR A 56 -3.19 -14.14 3.84
CA THR A 56 -3.30 -12.76 3.34
C THR A 56 -3.98 -11.83 4.33
N SER A 57 -3.83 -10.53 4.09
CA SER A 57 -4.41 -9.48 4.94
C SER A 57 -5.68 -8.82 4.39
N ASN A 58 -6.31 -9.38 3.34
CA ASN A 58 -7.41 -8.80 2.57
C ASN A 58 -8.67 -8.43 3.39
N LEU A 59 -9.59 -7.66 2.80
CA LEU A 59 -10.97 -7.51 3.33
C LEU A 59 -11.78 -8.79 3.15
N ASP A 60 -12.89 -8.92 3.89
CA ASP A 60 -13.88 -9.96 3.65
C ASP A 60 -14.74 -9.62 2.42
N GLY A 61 -15.17 -10.65 1.71
CA GLY A 61 -15.99 -10.53 0.49
C GLY A 61 -15.26 -11.02 -0.75
N GLU A 62 -15.97 -10.92 -1.88
CA GLU A 62 -15.44 -11.33 -3.18
C GLU A 62 -14.37 -10.34 -3.66
N PRO A 63 -13.26 -10.83 -4.24
CA PRO A 63 -12.25 -9.98 -4.83
C PRO A 63 -12.82 -9.24 -6.06
N GLU A 64 -12.40 -7.98 -6.22
CA GLU A 64 -12.79 -7.13 -7.36
C GLU A 64 -11.72 -7.14 -8.46
N VAL A 65 -10.45 -7.29 -8.06
CA VAL A 65 -9.28 -7.15 -8.92
C VAL A 65 -8.13 -8.03 -8.43
N ILE A 66 -7.15 -8.28 -9.29
CA ILE A 66 -5.82 -8.69 -8.83
C ILE A 66 -5.05 -7.44 -8.42
N GLY A 67 -5.01 -7.16 -7.11
CA GLY A 67 -4.27 -6.01 -6.57
C GLY A 67 -2.77 -6.28 -6.56
N HIS A 68 -1.97 -5.22 -6.62
CA HIS A 68 -0.51 -5.29 -6.49
C HIS A 68 -0.08 -5.60 -5.05
N CYS A 69 -0.81 -5.08 -4.06
CA CYS A 69 -0.64 -5.34 -2.62
C CYS A 69 0.74 -4.97 -2.02
N ASP A 70 1.59 -4.25 -2.76
CA ASP A 70 2.91 -3.81 -2.29
C ASP A 70 3.45 -2.58 -3.05
N VAL A 71 2.60 -1.56 -3.23
CA VAL A 71 2.97 -0.33 -3.93
C VAL A 71 3.84 0.56 -3.02
N THR A 72 5.07 0.12 -2.77
CA THR A 72 6.12 0.87 -2.06
C THR A 72 6.84 1.85 -3.02
N PRO A 73 7.59 2.85 -2.52
CA PRO A 73 8.41 3.69 -3.38
C PRO A 73 9.37 2.90 -4.26
N GLU A 74 9.96 1.82 -3.74
CA GLU A 74 10.87 0.93 -4.48
C GLU A 74 10.20 0.15 -5.62
N ASN A 75 8.88 0.00 -5.57
CA ASN A 75 8.11 -0.74 -6.56
C ASN A 75 7.46 0.18 -7.62
N VAL A 76 7.84 1.47 -7.63
CA VAL A 76 7.35 2.46 -8.58
C VAL A 76 8.51 3.01 -9.41
N VAL A 77 8.39 2.88 -10.73
CA VAL A 77 9.35 3.45 -11.68
C VAL A 77 8.95 4.88 -12.02
N PHE A 78 9.93 5.78 -12.00
CA PHE A 78 9.80 7.20 -12.28
C PHE A 78 10.47 7.58 -13.59
N ARG A 79 9.88 8.55 -14.29
CA ARG A 79 10.51 9.21 -15.44
C ARG A 79 10.30 10.71 -15.34
N GLY A 80 11.40 11.47 -15.21
CA GLY A 80 11.32 12.92 -15.04
C GLY A 80 10.49 13.35 -13.81
N GLY A 81 10.59 12.62 -12.71
CA GLY A 81 9.83 12.88 -11.47
C GLY A 81 8.37 12.41 -11.49
N VAL A 82 7.91 11.75 -12.55
CA VAL A 82 6.53 11.25 -12.67
C VAL A 82 6.49 9.72 -12.50
N PRO A 83 5.61 9.17 -11.64
CA PRO A 83 5.33 7.72 -11.59
C PRO A 83 4.79 7.19 -12.91
N VAL A 84 5.42 6.18 -13.51
CA VAL A 84 5.05 5.66 -14.83
C VAL A 84 4.74 4.17 -14.87
N ALA A 85 5.29 3.37 -13.95
CA ALA A 85 5.03 1.92 -13.91
C ALA A 85 5.11 1.36 -12.50
N LEU A 86 4.41 0.26 -12.28
CA LEU A 86 4.52 -0.61 -11.11
C LEU A 86 5.38 -1.82 -11.50
N ILE A 87 6.20 -2.30 -10.57
CA ILE A 87 7.04 -3.49 -10.70
C ILE A 87 6.95 -4.32 -9.42
N ASP A 88 7.48 -5.55 -9.44
CA ASP A 88 7.46 -6.46 -8.29
C ASP A 88 6.03 -6.89 -7.90
N PHE A 89 5.48 -7.82 -8.68
CA PHE A 89 4.13 -8.37 -8.48
C PHE A 89 4.13 -9.65 -7.62
N ASP A 90 5.20 -9.94 -6.89
CA ASP A 90 5.32 -11.18 -6.09
C ASP A 90 4.24 -11.29 -4.99
N LEU A 91 3.71 -10.15 -4.52
CA LEU A 91 2.65 -10.09 -3.53
C LEU A 91 1.26 -9.86 -4.13
N ALA A 92 1.15 -9.79 -5.45
CA ALA A 92 -0.10 -9.57 -6.15
C ALA A 92 -1.07 -10.74 -5.89
N ARG A 93 -2.36 -10.41 -5.75
CA ARG A 93 -3.40 -11.40 -5.40
C ARG A 93 -4.81 -10.85 -5.61
N PRO A 94 -5.82 -11.73 -5.70
CA PRO A 94 -7.22 -11.32 -5.62
C PRO A 94 -7.46 -10.49 -4.36
N THR A 95 -8.03 -9.30 -4.50
CA THR A 95 -8.36 -8.37 -3.41
C THR A 95 -9.41 -7.34 -3.88
N THR A 96 -9.76 -6.38 -3.03
CA THR A 96 -10.62 -5.26 -3.41
C THR A 96 -9.78 -4.03 -3.76
N ARG A 97 -10.32 -3.14 -4.60
CA ARG A 97 -9.64 -1.88 -4.95
C ARG A 97 -9.30 -1.06 -3.71
N LEU A 98 -10.24 -0.98 -2.77
CA LEU A 98 -10.06 -0.25 -1.51
C LEU A 98 -8.92 -0.83 -0.66
N PHE A 99 -8.80 -2.15 -0.60
CA PHE A 99 -7.75 -2.80 0.18
C PHE A 99 -6.36 -2.49 -0.37
N ASP A 100 -6.20 -2.49 -1.70
CA ASP A 100 -4.92 -2.17 -2.32
C ASP A 100 -4.58 -0.67 -2.20
N VAL A 101 -5.59 0.21 -2.30
CA VAL A 101 -5.46 1.65 -2.00
C VAL A 101 -4.94 1.88 -0.59
N VAL A 102 -5.55 1.24 0.42
CA VAL A 102 -5.12 1.35 1.83
C VAL A 102 -3.70 0.79 2.02
N THR A 103 -3.36 -0.27 1.29
CA THR A 103 -2.01 -0.84 1.31
C THR A 103 -0.99 0.12 0.75
N ALA A 104 -1.28 0.79 -0.37
CA ALA A 104 -0.44 1.86 -0.91
C ALA A 104 -0.34 3.06 0.06
N LEU A 105 -1.45 3.49 0.65
CA LEU A 105 -1.51 4.62 1.59
C LEU A 105 -0.63 4.42 2.83
N ARG A 106 -0.39 3.18 3.26
CA ARG A 106 0.59 2.88 4.32
C ARG A 106 2.00 3.41 3.98
N HIS A 107 2.38 3.37 2.71
CA HIS A 107 3.69 3.78 2.23
C HIS A 107 3.72 5.26 1.80
N TRP A 108 2.65 5.73 1.16
CA TRP A 108 2.62 7.07 0.55
C TRP A 108 1.93 8.14 1.40
N GLY A 109 0.95 7.76 2.22
CA GLY A 109 0.19 8.62 3.12
C GLY A 109 0.44 8.28 4.60
N PRO A 110 1.69 8.07 4.99
CA PRO A 110 2.18 7.19 6.07
C PRO A 110 1.29 7.08 7.33
N ILE A 111 0.30 6.19 7.29
CA ILE A 111 -0.51 5.82 8.46
C ILE A 111 0.35 4.96 9.41
N ALA A 112 1.20 5.63 10.18
CA ALA A 112 2.19 5.04 11.08
C ALA A 112 2.60 6.04 12.16
N ASP A 113 3.15 5.56 13.27
CA ASP A 113 3.77 6.43 14.26
C ASP A 113 4.95 7.21 13.63
N PRO A 114 5.13 8.52 13.91
CA PRO A 114 6.24 9.31 13.35
C PRO A 114 7.62 8.68 13.51
N ALA A 115 7.85 7.92 14.58
CA ALA A 115 9.13 7.22 14.81
C ALA A 115 9.44 6.12 13.77
N ASP A 116 8.43 5.65 13.04
CA ASP A 116 8.55 4.57 12.04
C ASP A 116 8.48 5.06 10.59
N ARG A 117 8.36 6.38 10.38
CA ARG A 117 8.27 6.98 9.04
C ARG A 117 9.65 7.24 8.46
N ASP A 118 9.73 7.26 7.12
CA ASP A 118 10.87 7.85 6.42
C ASP A 118 11.07 9.31 6.90
N ALA A 119 12.32 9.77 7.04
CA ALA A 119 12.62 11.08 7.66
C ALA A 119 11.91 12.25 6.95
N VAL A 120 11.82 12.20 5.62
CA VAL A 120 11.09 13.19 4.80
C VAL A 120 9.58 13.20 5.04
N LEU A 121 9.04 12.16 5.67
CA LEU A 121 7.64 11.99 6.03
C LEU A 121 7.36 12.23 7.53
N TYR A 122 8.37 12.61 8.33
CA TYR A 122 8.25 12.71 9.79
C TYR A 122 7.15 13.70 10.24
N ARG A 123 7.07 14.89 9.61
CA ARG A 123 6.15 15.98 10.01
C ARG A 123 4.98 16.22 9.04
N VAL A 124 4.67 15.26 8.19
CA VAL A 124 3.61 15.48 7.18
C VAL A 124 2.22 15.48 7.82
N ASP A 125 1.32 16.28 7.25
CA ASP A 125 -0.12 16.20 7.49
C ASP A 125 -0.65 14.92 6.82
N VAL A 126 -0.85 13.87 7.62
CA VAL A 126 -1.26 12.55 7.13
C VAL A 126 -2.64 12.62 6.49
N GLY A 127 -3.62 13.25 7.15
CA GLY A 127 -4.99 13.35 6.64
C GLY A 127 -5.06 14.08 5.29
N ARG A 128 -4.31 15.18 5.12
CA ARG A 128 -4.18 15.86 3.82
C ARG A 128 -3.61 14.95 2.75
N ARG A 129 -2.59 14.15 3.06
CA ARG A 129 -2.00 13.18 2.11
C ARG A 129 -2.98 12.07 1.74
N LEU A 130 -3.71 11.52 2.72
CA LEU A 130 -4.76 10.54 2.44
C LEU A 130 -5.77 11.12 1.46
N ARG A 131 -6.25 12.35 1.70
CA ARG A 131 -7.18 13.04 0.82
C ARG A 131 -6.64 13.23 -0.61
N ILE A 132 -5.41 13.72 -0.75
CA ILE A 132 -4.77 13.93 -2.06
C ILE A 132 -4.71 12.62 -2.86
N PHE A 133 -4.29 11.52 -2.23
CA PHE A 133 -4.21 10.23 -2.89
C PHE A 133 -5.59 9.70 -3.27
N CYS A 134 -6.55 9.75 -2.34
CA CYS A 134 -7.92 9.28 -2.58
C CYS A 134 -8.59 10.03 -3.73
N ASP A 135 -8.44 11.36 -3.76
CA ASP A 135 -8.99 12.20 -4.83
C ASP A 135 -8.31 11.90 -6.17
N ALA A 136 -6.98 11.69 -6.19
CA ALA A 136 -6.26 11.36 -7.41
C ALA A 136 -6.57 9.95 -7.94
N TYR A 137 -6.82 8.99 -7.05
CA TYR A 137 -7.32 7.66 -7.39
C TYR A 137 -8.77 7.70 -7.90
N GLY A 138 -9.54 8.67 -7.42
CA GLY A 138 -10.95 8.87 -7.77
C GLY A 138 -11.91 8.11 -6.85
N LEU A 139 -11.60 7.98 -5.56
CA LEU A 139 -12.57 7.53 -4.57
C LEU A 139 -13.67 8.57 -4.40
N ASP A 140 -14.93 8.12 -4.40
CA ASP A 140 -16.06 8.97 -4.07
C ASP A 140 -16.18 9.18 -2.55
N ALA A 141 -17.20 9.93 -2.11
CA ALA A 141 -17.40 10.21 -0.69
C ALA A 141 -17.67 8.96 0.15
N VAL A 142 -18.26 7.91 -0.43
CA VAL A 142 -18.51 6.65 0.29
C VAL A 142 -17.19 5.89 0.44
N GLY A 143 -16.45 5.71 -0.65
CA GLY A 143 -15.15 5.04 -0.64
C GLY A 143 -14.14 5.73 0.28
N ARG A 144 -14.14 7.06 0.36
CA ARG A 144 -13.27 7.80 1.30
C ARG A 144 -13.60 7.50 2.76
N ARG A 145 -14.88 7.37 3.13
CA ARG A 145 -15.29 7.00 4.50
C ARG A 145 -14.85 5.58 4.88
N GLU A 146 -14.72 4.69 3.91
CA GLU A 146 -14.29 3.31 4.15
C GLU A 146 -12.76 3.14 4.26
N VAL A 147 -11.96 4.18 3.99
CA VAL A 147 -10.49 4.11 4.04
C VAL A 147 -9.96 3.76 5.43
N LEU A 148 -10.41 4.44 6.48
CA LEU A 148 -9.92 4.18 7.84
C LEU A 148 -10.42 2.84 8.41
N PRO A 149 -11.71 2.45 8.24
CA PRO A 149 -12.17 1.11 8.57
C PRO A 149 -11.34 0.01 7.88
N ALA A 150 -11.08 0.16 6.57
CA ALA A 150 -10.26 -0.79 5.84
C ALA A 150 -8.79 -0.79 6.32
N ALA A 151 -8.22 0.37 6.68
CA ALA A 151 -6.88 0.47 7.28
C ALA A 151 -6.76 -0.29 8.60
N ARG A 152 -7.76 -0.17 9.49
CA ARG A 152 -7.82 -0.93 10.75
C ARG A 152 -7.79 -2.44 10.49
N VAL A 153 -8.65 -2.92 9.59
CA VAL A 153 -8.71 -4.34 9.20
C VAL A 153 -7.38 -4.79 8.60
N ARG A 154 -6.84 -4.01 7.66
CA ARG A 154 -5.57 -4.29 7.00
C ARG A 154 -4.43 -4.44 8.00
N PHE A 155 -4.31 -3.55 8.99
CA PHE A 155 -3.24 -3.65 9.98
C PHE A 155 -3.37 -4.89 10.86
N GLU A 156 -4.56 -5.19 11.36
CA GLU A 156 -4.79 -6.37 12.20
C GLU A 156 -4.47 -7.65 11.43
N ARG A 157 -4.96 -7.78 10.20
CA ARG A 157 -4.69 -8.98 9.38
C ARG A 157 -3.24 -9.05 8.93
N SER A 158 -2.59 -7.91 8.66
CA SER A 158 -1.15 -7.88 8.33
C SER A 158 -0.30 -8.34 9.51
N TYR A 159 -0.65 -7.95 10.75
CA TYR A 159 0.03 -8.43 11.94
C TYR A 159 -0.07 -9.96 12.05
N ARG A 160 -1.28 -10.51 11.90
CA ARG A 160 -1.53 -11.95 11.95
C ARG A 160 -0.78 -12.71 10.85
N ALA A 161 -0.86 -12.22 9.62
CA ALA A 161 -0.18 -12.82 8.47
C ALA A 161 1.34 -12.81 8.64
N MET A 162 1.92 -11.69 9.07
CA MET A 162 3.36 -11.61 9.33
C MET A 162 3.80 -12.50 10.49
N ARG A 163 2.99 -12.62 11.54
CA ARG A 163 3.27 -13.53 12.66
C ARG A 163 3.32 -14.98 12.18
N LEU A 164 2.31 -15.40 11.43
CA LEU A 164 2.22 -16.77 10.91
C LEU A 164 3.38 -17.07 9.94
N ARG A 165 3.70 -16.15 9.02
CA ARG A 165 4.87 -16.29 8.13
C ARG A 165 6.20 -16.36 8.89
N ALA A 166 6.31 -15.66 10.02
CA ALA A 166 7.52 -15.69 10.84
C ALA A 166 7.74 -17.06 11.51
N GLU A 167 6.67 -17.81 11.80
CA GLU A 167 6.76 -19.18 12.34
C GLU A 167 7.44 -20.13 11.35
N SER A 168 7.34 -19.86 10.05
CA SER A 168 8.05 -20.59 8.98
C SER A 168 9.55 -20.25 8.90
N GLY A 169 10.03 -19.26 9.66
CA GLY A 169 11.43 -18.85 9.70
C GLY A 169 11.90 -18.06 8.46
N GLY A 170 13.16 -18.22 8.09
CA GLY A 170 13.75 -17.58 6.90
C GLY A 170 13.75 -16.04 6.92
N SER A 171 13.49 -15.43 5.77
CA SER A 171 13.45 -13.96 5.64
C SER A 171 12.34 -13.34 6.50
N TRP A 172 11.15 -13.96 6.51
CA TRP A 172 10.01 -13.52 7.31
C TRP A 172 10.31 -13.53 8.81
N GLY A 173 10.98 -14.58 9.31
CA GLY A 173 11.42 -14.65 10.69
C GLY A 173 12.46 -13.58 11.07
N ARG A 174 13.31 -13.13 10.13
CA ARG A 174 14.21 -11.99 10.35
C ARG A 174 13.43 -10.68 10.43
N ILE A 175 12.59 -10.41 9.44
CA ILE A 175 11.75 -9.20 9.38
C ILE A 175 10.92 -9.05 10.67
N TRP A 176 10.37 -10.14 11.19
CA TRP A 176 9.64 -10.15 12.45
C TRP A 176 10.51 -9.77 13.64
N ARG A 177 11.70 -10.37 13.79
CA ARG A 177 12.65 -10.05 14.87
C ARG A 177 13.16 -8.62 14.78
N ASP A 178 13.29 -8.08 13.57
CA ASP A 178 13.70 -6.70 13.31
C ASP A 178 12.57 -5.68 13.58
N GLY A 179 11.48 -6.11 14.22
CA GLY A 179 10.50 -5.20 14.80
C GLY A 179 9.23 -5.01 13.97
N ALA A 180 9.00 -5.79 12.91
CA ALA A 180 7.86 -5.55 12.01
C ALA A 180 6.50 -5.67 12.72
N GLY A 181 6.34 -6.62 13.63
CA GLY A 181 5.12 -6.77 14.42
C GLY A 181 4.86 -5.55 15.30
N GLN A 182 5.89 -5.03 15.96
CA GLN A 182 5.82 -3.82 16.81
C GLN A 182 5.49 -2.58 15.97
N ARG A 183 6.09 -2.43 14.78
CA ARG A 183 5.75 -1.34 13.85
C ARG A 183 4.29 -1.38 13.42
N ILE A 184 3.74 -2.56 13.13
CA ILE A 184 2.32 -2.69 12.76
C ILE A 184 1.43 -2.32 13.95
N ARG A 185 1.73 -2.80 15.16
CA ARG A 185 0.97 -2.46 16.37
C ARG A 185 1.01 -0.97 16.66
N ARG A 186 2.18 -0.33 16.58
CA ARG A 186 2.29 1.14 16.72
C ARG A 186 1.50 1.90 15.67
N ALA A 187 1.47 1.41 14.42
CA ALA A 187 0.63 1.99 13.38
C ALA A 187 -0.87 1.85 13.67
N GLN A 188 -1.32 0.72 14.25
CA GLN A 188 -2.69 0.56 14.75
C GLN A 188 -2.98 1.58 15.85
N ASP A 189 -2.15 1.63 16.88
CA ASP A 189 -2.34 2.56 18.01
C ASP A 189 -2.30 4.02 17.54
N TRP A 190 -1.47 4.34 16.55
CA TRP A 190 -1.43 5.68 15.95
C TRP A 190 -2.70 5.99 15.17
N LEU A 191 -3.18 5.06 14.34
CA LEU A 191 -4.44 5.20 13.58
C LEU A 191 -5.61 5.46 14.53
N GLU A 192 -5.76 4.66 15.59
CA GLU A 192 -6.87 4.83 16.54
C GLU A 192 -6.80 6.17 17.28
N ARG A 193 -5.59 6.60 17.70
CA ARG A 193 -5.39 7.89 18.39
C ARG A 193 -5.71 9.11 17.51
N HIS A 194 -5.59 9.00 16.20
CA HIS A 194 -5.79 10.10 15.25
C HIS A 194 -7.04 9.90 14.39
N TRP A 195 -7.91 8.97 14.76
CA TRP A 195 -9.07 8.58 13.94
C TRP A 195 -9.91 9.80 13.55
N ASP A 196 -10.36 10.59 14.52
CA ASP A 196 -11.25 11.73 14.29
C ASP A 196 -10.59 12.81 13.40
N GLU A 197 -9.29 13.06 13.58
CA GLU A 197 -8.53 13.99 12.74
C GLU A 197 -8.47 13.52 11.29
N LEU A 198 -8.19 12.23 11.07
CA LEU A 198 -8.09 11.65 9.74
C LEU A 198 -9.46 11.57 9.06
N ASP A 199 -10.49 11.18 9.80
CA ASP A 199 -11.86 11.03 9.31
C ASP A 199 -12.43 12.38 8.83
N ALA A 200 -12.18 13.44 9.59
CA ALA A 200 -12.56 14.81 9.22
C ALA A 200 -11.93 15.30 7.90
N ARG A 201 -10.79 14.74 7.47
CA ARG A 201 -10.14 15.09 6.18
C ARG A 201 -10.67 14.28 5.00
N LEU A 202 -11.22 13.10 5.26
CA LEU A 202 -11.76 12.18 4.25
C LEU A 202 -13.24 12.44 3.95
N CYS A 203 -13.96 13.04 4.90
CA CYS A 203 -15.33 13.51 4.71
C CYS A 203 -15.46 14.68 3.70
#